data_AF-A0A957ZUG3-F1
#
_entry.id   AF-A0A957ZUG3-F1
#
_cell.length_a   1.000
_cell.length_b   1.000
_cell.length_c   1.000
_cell.angle_alpha   90.00
_cell.angle_beta   90.00
_cell.angle_gamma   90.00
#
_symmetry.space_group_name_H-M   'P 1'
#
loop_
_entity.id
_entity.type
_entity.pdbx_description
1 polymer ?
#
loop_
_entity_poly.entity_id
_entity_poly.type
_entity_poly.pdbx_seq_one_letter_code
_entity_poly.pdbx_strand_id
1 'polypeptide(L)'
;MSAQITITTITRNAGADDLSDSDYRDIYDEIRQLDPVTGRYAVSLDKFVEMIGSAYSKALWSKYHNGAADLNRVMRSELRASVGLAPLPPTVVDAAAAHLDANAEVVAIGDGPGHRCLIIAEAQPLLIGVNGTVTAQPAATPHHDDVTGVTRQRKPYWRPCLPPELREMVESSGKSLEELLKIALEK
;
A
#
# COMPACT_ATOMS: atom_id res chain seq x y z
N MET A 1 14.55 -22.53 6.07
CA MET A 1 14.92 -21.16 5.65
C MET A 1 13.74 -20.64 4.85
N SER A 2 12.97 -19.70 5.39
CA SER A 2 11.83 -19.12 4.66
C SER A 2 12.37 -18.31 3.49
N ALA A 3 11.91 -18.59 2.27
CA ALA A 3 12.27 -17.79 1.10
C ALA A 3 11.79 -16.35 1.35
N GLN A 4 12.73 -15.39 1.34
CA GLN A 4 12.40 -13.98 1.46
C GLN A 4 11.89 -13.48 0.11
N ILE A 5 10.69 -12.90 0.10
CA ILE A 5 10.11 -12.24 -1.06
C ILE A 5 10.61 -10.80 -1.06
N THR A 6 11.15 -10.35 -2.18
CA THR A 6 11.61 -8.97 -2.35
C THR A 6 10.42 -8.03 -2.50
N ILE A 7 10.38 -6.98 -1.68
CA ILE A 7 9.33 -5.97 -1.72
C ILE A 7 9.96 -4.64 -2.16
N THR A 8 9.50 -4.13 -3.29
CA THR A 8 10.00 -2.88 -3.88
C THR A 8 8.89 -1.84 -3.92
N THR A 9 9.16 -0.63 -3.41
CA THR A 9 8.24 0.50 -3.58
C THR A 9 8.50 1.16 -4.92
N ILE A 10 7.56 1.05 -5.86
CA ILE A 10 7.69 1.63 -7.21
C ILE A 10 7.40 3.13 -7.20
N THR A 11 6.33 3.54 -6.51
CA THR A 11 5.98 4.95 -6.38
C THR A 11 5.37 5.23 -5.01
N ARG A 12 5.64 6.44 -4.49
CA ARG A 12 5.03 6.98 -3.29
C ARG A 12 4.92 8.50 -3.45
N ASN A 13 3.75 9.05 -3.12
CA ASN A 13 3.51 10.50 -3.12
C ASN A 13 3.96 11.17 -4.43
N ALA A 14 3.62 10.58 -5.58
CA ALA A 14 3.99 11.15 -6.88
C ALA A 14 3.45 12.57 -7.12
N GLY A 15 2.46 13.02 -6.36
CA GLY A 15 1.98 14.40 -6.43
C GLY A 15 2.85 15.43 -5.67
N ALA A 16 3.76 14.98 -4.79
CA ALA A 16 4.64 15.88 -4.06
C ALA A 16 5.89 16.19 -4.89
N ASP A 17 6.02 17.44 -5.31
CA ASP A 17 7.23 18.01 -5.92
C ASP A 17 7.89 18.91 -4.87
N ASP A 18 9.19 18.76 -4.68
CA ASP A 18 10.01 19.56 -3.76
C ASP A 18 10.45 20.89 -4.39
N LEU A 19 10.27 21.05 -5.70
CA LEU A 19 10.54 22.28 -6.44
C LEU A 19 9.24 22.99 -6.83
N SER A 20 9.27 24.31 -6.71
CA SER A 20 8.22 25.21 -7.19
C SER A 20 8.41 25.53 -8.68
N ASP A 21 7.37 26.10 -9.30
CA ASP A 21 7.46 26.53 -10.70
C ASP A 21 8.53 27.61 -10.93
N SER A 22 8.82 28.45 -9.93
CA SER A 22 9.94 29.40 -9.99
C SER A 22 11.30 28.70 -9.94
N ASP A 23 11.46 27.65 -9.13
CA ASP A 23 12.73 26.91 -9.09
C ASP A 23 13.01 26.25 -10.46
N TYR A 24 11.98 25.71 -11.11
CA TYR A 24 12.12 25.19 -12.48
C TYR A 24 12.44 26.27 -13.50
N ARG A 25 11.91 27.48 -13.32
CA ARG A 25 12.24 28.63 -14.16
C ARG A 25 13.71 29.01 -14.02
N ASP A 26 14.20 29.05 -12.79
CA ASP A 26 15.58 29.37 -12.47
C ASP A 26 16.53 28.31 -13.06
N ILE A 27 16.21 27.02 -12.91
CA ILE A 27 16.96 25.93 -13.55
C ILE A 27 17.00 26.09 -15.08
N TYR A 28 15.86 26.35 -15.70
CA TYR A 28 15.80 26.57 -17.14
C TYR A 28 16.66 27.78 -17.56
N ASP A 29 16.62 28.87 -16.80
CA ASP A 29 17.38 30.09 -17.06
C ASP A 29 18.89 29.89 -16.90
N GLU A 30 19.29 29.15 -15.88
CA GLU A 30 20.68 28.76 -15.63
C GLU A 30 21.23 27.93 -16.80
N ILE A 31 20.51 26.87 -17.20
CA ILE A 31 20.91 26.00 -18.31
C ILE A 31 20.98 26.78 -19.63
N ARG A 32 20.02 27.68 -19.85
CA ARG A 32 20.00 28.55 -21.03
C ARG A 32 21.02 29.70 -20.98
N GLN A 33 21.74 29.83 -19.86
CA GLN A 33 22.72 30.87 -19.58
C GLN A 33 22.11 32.26 -19.77
N LEU A 34 21.05 32.54 -19.01
CA LEU A 34 20.46 33.88 -18.92
C LEU A 34 21.47 34.85 -18.32
N ASP A 35 21.78 35.91 -19.05
CA ASP A 35 22.49 37.06 -18.53
C ASP A 35 21.51 37.96 -17.76
N PRO A 36 21.64 38.11 -16.43
CA PRO A 36 20.71 38.89 -15.62
C PRO A 36 20.78 40.40 -15.91
N VAL A 37 21.87 40.88 -16.52
CA VAL A 37 22.05 42.31 -16.83
C VAL A 37 21.38 42.66 -18.16
N THR A 38 21.53 41.80 -19.17
CA THR A 38 20.99 42.08 -20.51
C THR A 38 19.65 41.40 -20.78
N GLY A 39 19.24 40.44 -19.95
CA GLY A 39 18.04 39.63 -20.13
C GLY A 39 18.10 38.69 -21.34
N ARG A 40 19.31 38.44 -21.87
CA ARG A 40 19.52 37.61 -23.06
C ARG A 40 20.03 36.23 -22.68
N TYR A 41 19.68 35.25 -23.50
CA TYR A 41 20.16 33.88 -23.36
C TYR A 41 21.32 33.63 -24.29
N ALA A 42 22.41 33.07 -23.77
CA ALA A 42 23.55 32.69 -24.59
C ALA A 42 23.29 31.39 -25.36
N VAL A 43 22.48 30.48 -24.80
CA VAL A 43 22.16 29.18 -25.42
C VAL A 43 20.88 29.30 -26.25
N SER A 44 20.90 28.80 -27.49
CA SER A 44 19.69 28.73 -28.35
C SER A 44 18.73 27.63 -27.87
N LEU A 45 17.45 27.73 -28.23
CA LEU A 45 16.47 26.69 -27.86
C LEU A 45 16.82 25.31 -28.45
N ASP A 46 17.37 25.27 -29.67
CA ASP A 46 17.78 24.01 -30.29
C ASP A 46 18.93 23.37 -29.51
N LYS A 47 19.94 24.17 -29.14
CA LYS A 47 21.08 23.69 -28.36
C LYS A 47 20.66 23.26 -26.96
N PHE A 48 19.71 23.97 -26.35
CA PHE A 48 19.11 23.58 -25.08
C PHE A 48 18.44 22.20 -25.16
N VAL A 49 17.56 21.97 -26.14
CA VAL A 49 16.86 20.68 -26.31
C VAL A 49 17.86 19.53 -26.51
N GLU A 50 18.90 19.75 -27.31
CA GLU A 50 19.97 18.78 -27.52
C GLU A 50 20.74 18.48 -26.22
N MET A 51 21.07 19.52 -25.44
CA MET A 51 21.86 19.42 -24.22
C MET A 51 21.13 18.66 -23.10
N ILE A 52 19.83 18.89 -22.93
CA ILE A 52 19.04 18.17 -21.92
C ILE A 52 18.52 16.81 -22.43
N GLY A 53 18.77 16.47 -23.70
CA GLY A 53 18.28 15.24 -24.31
C GLY A 53 16.75 15.11 -24.31
N SER A 54 16.04 16.23 -24.46
CA SER A 54 14.59 16.29 -24.26
C SER A 54 13.83 15.46 -25.30
N ALA A 55 12.83 14.71 -24.85
CA ALA A 55 11.89 13.99 -25.71
C ALA A 55 10.91 14.93 -26.43
N TYR A 56 10.79 16.18 -25.97
CA TYR A 56 9.92 17.19 -26.56
C TYR A 56 10.63 18.08 -27.58
N SER A 57 9.84 18.59 -28.53
CA SER A 57 10.33 19.45 -29.59
C SER A 57 10.61 20.88 -29.09
N LYS A 58 11.48 21.60 -29.82
CA LYS A 58 11.76 23.03 -29.64
C LYS A 58 10.48 23.87 -29.56
N ALA A 59 9.44 23.51 -30.31
CA ALA A 59 8.18 24.25 -30.34
C ALA A 59 7.49 24.24 -28.97
N LEU A 60 7.52 23.11 -28.25
CA LEU A 60 6.93 23.04 -26.92
C LEU A 60 7.74 23.85 -25.91
N TRP A 61 9.07 23.74 -25.95
CA TRP A 61 9.96 24.55 -25.12
C TRP A 61 9.87 26.06 -25.41
N SER A 62 9.59 26.44 -26.66
CA SER A 62 9.30 27.83 -27.03
C SER A 62 7.99 28.32 -26.41
N LYS A 63 6.95 27.48 -26.35
CA LYS A 63 5.69 27.84 -25.66
C LYS A 63 5.93 28.06 -24.17
N TYR A 64 6.67 27.17 -23.52
CA TYR A 64 7.06 27.36 -22.12
C TYR A 64 7.88 28.65 -21.92
N HIS A 65 8.89 28.87 -22.77
CA HIS A 65 9.74 30.07 -22.71
C HIS A 65 8.92 31.37 -22.73
N ASN A 66 7.88 31.43 -23.56
CA ASN A 66 7.00 32.57 -23.72
C ASN A 66 5.85 32.63 -22.70
N GLY A 67 5.79 31.70 -21.73
CA GLY A 67 4.71 31.62 -20.74
C GLY A 67 3.36 31.15 -21.31
N ALA A 68 3.36 30.53 -22.49
CA ALA A 68 2.16 30.04 -23.16
C ALA A 68 1.82 28.57 -22.82
N ALA A 69 2.66 27.89 -22.04
CA ALA A 69 2.44 26.54 -21.56
C ALA A 69 3.21 26.29 -20.27
N ASP A 70 2.63 25.51 -19.35
CA ASP A 70 3.31 25.06 -18.13
C ASP A 70 4.14 23.80 -18.39
N LEU A 71 5.11 23.54 -17.51
CA LEU A 71 5.91 22.32 -17.56
C LEU A 71 5.09 21.11 -17.13
N ASN A 72 5.02 20.11 -18.02
CA ASN A 72 4.52 18.80 -17.66
C ASN A 72 5.55 18.01 -16.83
N ARG A 73 5.12 16.90 -16.23
CA ARG A 73 5.96 16.05 -15.36
C ARG A 73 7.25 15.57 -16.03
N VAL A 74 7.19 15.22 -17.31
CA VAL A 74 8.35 14.71 -18.06
C VAL A 74 9.37 15.82 -18.28
N MET A 75 8.92 17.01 -18.71
CA MET A 75 9.78 18.19 -18.86
C MET A 75 10.42 18.61 -17.53
N ARG A 76 9.67 18.55 -16.42
CA ARG A 76 10.23 18.76 -15.08
C ARG A 76 11.32 17.75 -14.75
N SER A 77 11.08 16.46 -15.00
CA SER A 77 12.10 15.42 -14.80
C SER A 77 13.33 15.59 -15.70
N GLU A 78 13.17 16.07 -16.93
CA GLU A 78 14.29 16.40 -17.84
C GLU A 78 15.16 17.54 -17.26
N LEU A 79 14.53 18.61 -16.76
CA LEU A 79 15.25 19.71 -16.09
C LEU A 79 15.95 19.24 -14.81
N ARG A 80 15.29 18.42 -13.98
CA ARG A 80 15.92 17.83 -12.78
C ARG A 80 17.15 17.01 -13.13
N ALA A 81 17.05 16.16 -14.14
CA ALA A 81 18.15 15.32 -14.59
C ALA A 81 19.35 16.15 -15.05
N SER A 82 19.12 17.27 -15.76
CA SER A 82 20.19 18.14 -16.23
C SER A 82 20.99 18.84 -15.11
N VAL A 83 20.41 18.98 -13.92
CA VAL A 83 21.08 19.53 -12.73
C VAL A 83 21.46 18.45 -11.70
N GLY A 84 21.35 17.17 -12.07
CA GLY A 84 21.73 16.04 -11.21
C GLY A 84 20.73 15.70 -10.11
N LEU A 85 19.50 16.24 -10.16
CA LEU A 85 18.42 15.87 -9.25
C LEU A 85 17.74 14.59 -9.71
N ALA A 86 17.26 13.80 -8.74
CA ALA A 86 16.47 12.59 -9.03
C ALA A 86 15.19 12.97 -9.80
N PRO A 87 14.79 12.20 -10.81
CA PRO A 87 13.55 12.46 -11.55
C PRO A 87 12.34 12.34 -10.62
N LEU A 88 11.23 12.97 -11.01
CA LEU A 88 9.98 12.81 -10.28
C LEU A 88 9.57 11.33 -10.29
N PRO A 89 9.12 10.77 -9.16
CA PRO A 89 8.70 9.36 -9.11
C PRO A 89 7.57 9.10 -10.12
N PRO A 90 7.43 7.91 -10.69
CA PRO A 90 6.36 7.63 -11.64
C PRO A 90 4.98 7.80 -11.00
N THR A 91 3.95 8.19 -11.76
CA THR A 91 2.58 8.18 -11.23
C THR A 91 2.09 6.75 -11.01
N VAL A 92 0.98 6.58 -10.29
CA VAL A 92 0.35 5.25 -10.14
C VAL A 92 -0.05 4.69 -11.51
N VAL A 93 -0.47 5.55 -12.44
CA VAL A 93 -0.83 5.15 -13.81
C VAL A 93 0.41 4.67 -14.57
N ASP A 94 1.52 5.41 -14.49
CA ASP A 94 2.78 5.01 -15.14
C ASP A 94 3.31 3.70 -14.55
N ALA A 95 3.26 3.55 -13.22
CA ALA A 95 3.65 2.33 -12.54
C ALA A 95 2.77 1.14 -12.94
N ALA A 96 1.45 1.33 -13.01
CA ALA A 96 0.52 0.31 -13.47
C ALA A 96 0.84 -0.11 -14.92
N ALA A 97 1.02 0.85 -15.83
CA ALA A 97 1.32 0.58 -17.23
C ALA A 97 2.66 -0.14 -17.44
N ALA A 98 3.66 0.14 -16.60
CA ALA A 98 4.99 -0.47 -16.71
C ALA A 98 5.08 -1.89 -16.13
N HIS A 99 4.20 -2.26 -15.21
CA HIS A 99 4.34 -3.48 -14.41
C HIS A 99 3.16 -4.46 -14.47
N LEU A 100 1.98 -4.05 -14.92
CA LEU A 100 0.83 -4.95 -15.08
C LEU A 100 0.81 -5.60 -16.47
N ASP A 101 0.44 -6.88 -16.51
CA ASP A 101 0.08 -7.55 -17.76
C ASP A 101 -1.20 -6.96 -18.34
N ALA A 102 -1.31 -6.95 -19.68
CA ALA A 102 -2.48 -6.44 -20.38
C ALA A 102 -3.79 -7.19 -20.04
N ASN A 103 -3.69 -8.42 -19.55
CA ASN A 103 -4.82 -9.28 -19.17
C ASN A 103 -4.92 -9.46 -17.64
N ALA A 104 -4.26 -8.62 -16.83
CA ALA A 104 -4.30 -8.74 -15.39
C ALA A 104 -5.72 -8.54 -14.83
N GLU A 105 -6.11 -9.35 -13.85
CA GLU A 105 -7.34 -9.17 -13.09
C GLU A 105 -7.18 -8.00 -12.10
N VAL A 106 -8.20 -7.14 -12.03
CA VAL A 106 -8.26 -6.02 -11.07
C VAL A 106 -9.31 -6.31 -10.01
N VAL A 107 -8.85 -6.56 -8.80
CA VAL A 107 -9.70 -6.85 -7.63
C VAL A 107 -9.65 -5.68 -6.65
N ALA A 108 -10.82 -5.16 -6.28
CA ALA A 108 -10.97 -4.18 -5.21
C ALA A 108 -11.27 -4.87 -3.88
N ILE A 109 -10.64 -4.40 -2.80
CA ILE A 109 -10.86 -4.91 -1.43
C ILE A 109 -11.42 -3.78 -0.58
N GLY A 110 -12.64 -3.96 -0.09
CA GLY A 110 -13.37 -2.95 0.68
C GLY A 110 -14.03 -1.88 -0.19
N ASP A 111 -14.61 -0.87 0.48
CA ASP A 111 -15.34 0.22 -0.16
C ASP A 111 -14.53 1.53 -0.13
N GLY A 112 -14.59 2.30 -1.22
CA GLY A 112 -14.00 3.65 -1.30
C GLY A 112 -12.71 3.76 -2.15
N PRO A 113 -12.03 4.93 -2.11
CA PRO A 113 -10.84 5.16 -2.92
C PRO A 113 -9.64 4.36 -2.40
N GLY A 114 -9.01 3.57 -3.28
CA GLY A 114 -7.81 2.82 -2.96
C GLY A 114 -6.60 3.73 -2.73
N HIS A 115 -6.01 3.69 -1.54
CA HIS A 115 -4.80 4.45 -1.20
C HIS A 115 -3.49 3.71 -1.47
N ARG A 116 -3.58 2.41 -1.76
CA ARG A 116 -2.44 1.54 -2.03
C ARG A 116 -2.77 0.63 -3.21
N CYS A 117 -1.82 0.48 -4.12
CA CYS A 117 -1.86 -0.49 -5.19
C CYS A 117 -0.73 -1.50 -4.95
N LEU A 118 -1.07 -2.79 -5.01
CA LEU A 118 -0.12 -3.89 -4.86
C LEU A 118 0.00 -4.58 -6.22
N ILE A 119 1.23 -4.74 -6.68
CA ILE A 119 1.53 -5.49 -7.90
C ILE A 119 2.16 -6.81 -7.47
N ILE A 120 1.49 -7.91 -7.78
CA ILE A 120 1.88 -9.26 -7.38
C ILE A 120 2.32 -9.99 -8.65
N ALA A 121 3.61 -10.31 -8.75
CA ALA A 121 4.19 -11.03 -9.89
C ALA A 121 4.56 -12.49 -9.55
N GLU A 122 4.39 -12.90 -8.30
CA GLU A 122 4.68 -14.25 -7.83
C GLU A 122 3.55 -15.22 -8.20
N ALA A 123 3.90 -16.40 -8.71
CA ALA A 123 2.93 -17.45 -9.06
C ALA A 123 2.51 -18.33 -7.87
N GLN A 124 3.25 -18.26 -6.76
CA GLN A 124 3.00 -19.06 -5.56
C GLN A 124 2.02 -18.35 -4.61
N PRO A 125 1.24 -19.11 -3.80
CA PRO A 125 0.37 -18.52 -2.78
C PRO A 125 1.15 -17.67 -1.78
N LEU A 126 0.63 -16.48 -1.47
CA LEU A 126 1.27 -15.50 -0.57
C LEU A 126 0.38 -15.14 0.61
N LEU A 127 1.01 -14.95 1.77
CA LEU A 127 0.43 -14.23 2.90
C LEU A 127 0.97 -12.79 2.87
N ILE A 128 0.06 -11.83 2.64
CA ILE A 128 0.40 -10.41 2.48
C ILE A 128 -0.16 -9.59 3.65
N GLY A 129 0.72 -8.92 4.39
CA GLY A 129 0.35 -7.92 5.38
C GLY A 129 0.40 -6.53 4.76
N VAL A 130 -0.71 -5.78 4.79
CA VAL A 130 -0.81 -4.46 4.14
C VAL A 130 -0.87 -3.28 5.12
N ASN A 131 -1.13 -3.56 6.41
CA ASN A 131 -1.25 -2.53 7.43
C ASN A 131 0.14 -2.05 7.89
N GLY A 132 0.42 -0.76 7.69
CA GLY A 132 1.74 -0.19 7.97
C GLY A 132 2.72 -0.47 6.83
N THR A 133 3.77 -1.26 7.11
CA THR A 133 4.74 -1.70 6.09
C THR A 133 4.22 -2.94 5.39
N VAL A 134 4.28 -2.97 4.06
CA VAL A 134 3.87 -4.14 3.28
C VAL A 134 4.84 -5.29 3.57
N THR A 135 4.30 -6.45 3.93
CA THR A 135 5.06 -7.69 4.11
C THR A 135 4.47 -8.77 3.22
N ALA A 136 5.33 -9.64 2.69
CA ALA A 136 4.94 -10.77 1.86
C ALA A 136 5.77 -11.99 2.26
N GLN A 137 5.08 -13.11 2.48
CA GLN A 137 5.72 -14.40 2.76
C GLN A 137 5.03 -15.48 1.93
N PRO A 138 5.76 -16.51 1.47
CA PRO A 138 5.12 -17.67 0.88
C PRO A 138 4.12 -18.23 1.89
N ALA A 139 2.87 -18.41 1.49
CA ALA A 139 1.93 -19.10 2.34
C ALA A 139 2.45 -20.53 2.51
N ALA A 140 2.58 -21.00 3.76
CA ALA A 140 2.65 -22.43 3.99
C ALA A 140 1.43 -23.06 3.31
N THR A 141 1.61 -24.22 2.67
CA THR A 141 0.57 -25.03 2.03
C THR A 141 -0.75 -24.82 2.76
N PRO A 142 -1.86 -24.46 2.08
CA PRO A 142 -3.08 -24.07 2.76
C PRO A 142 -3.35 -25.11 3.84
N HIS A 143 -3.24 -24.69 5.10
CA HIS A 143 -3.98 -25.37 6.14
C HIS A 143 -5.41 -24.99 5.77
N HIS A 144 -6.02 -25.83 4.93
CA HIS A 144 -7.38 -26.20 5.28
C HIS A 144 -7.24 -26.58 6.75
N ASP A 145 -7.70 -25.69 7.63
CA ASP A 145 -8.42 -26.17 8.79
C ASP A 145 -9.54 -27.00 8.17
N ASP A 146 -9.22 -28.24 7.80
CA ASP A 146 -10.15 -29.34 7.94
C ASP A 146 -10.48 -29.26 9.41
N VAL A 147 -11.49 -28.45 9.72
CA VAL A 147 -12.30 -28.61 10.89
C VAL A 147 -12.86 -30.00 10.65
N THR A 148 -12.11 -31.02 11.06
CA THR A 148 -12.62 -32.35 11.28
C THR A 148 -13.76 -32.11 12.24
N GLY A 149 -14.99 -32.07 11.70
CA GLY A 149 -16.18 -31.94 12.51
C GLY A 149 -16.01 -32.96 13.61
N VAL A 150 -16.00 -32.51 14.86
CA VAL A 150 -15.71 -33.37 16.00
C VAL A 150 -16.78 -34.46 16.03
N THR A 151 -16.51 -35.61 15.40
CA THR A 151 -17.41 -36.76 15.31
C THR A 151 -17.31 -37.65 16.54
N ARG A 152 -16.81 -37.11 17.67
CA ARG A 152 -16.97 -37.80 18.94
C ARG A 152 -18.42 -37.60 19.39
N GLN A 153 -19.30 -38.52 18.99
CA GLN A 153 -20.59 -38.72 19.66
C GLN A 153 -20.29 -38.91 21.15
N ARG A 154 -20.50 -37.86 21.94
CA ARG A 154 -20.44 -37.94 23.39
C ARG A 154 -21.58 -38.86 23.83
N LYS A 155 -21.26 -39.95 24.53
CA LYS A 155 -22.28 -40.76 25.21
C LYS A 155 -23.12 -39.81 26.06
N PRO A 156 -24.47 -39.80 25.93
CA PRO A 156 -25.31 -39.00 26.79
C PRO A 156 -25.12 -39.50 28.22
N TYR A 157 -24.55 -38.68 29.08
CA TYR A 157 -24.57 -38.90 30.52
C TYR A 157 -25.58 -37.92 31.10
N TRP A 158 -26.44 -38.45 31.94
CA TRP A 158 -27.38 -37.64 32.69
C TRP A 158 -26.60 -36.71 33.60
N ARG A 159 -26.74 -35.40 33.38
CA ARG A 159 -26.28 -34.35 34.29
C ARG A 159 -27.49 -33.91 35.10
N PRO A 160 -27.68 -34.39 36.34
CA PRO A 160 -28.69 -33.82 37.21
C PRO A 160 -28.33 -32.36 37.48
N CYS A 161 -29.03 -31.45 36.80
CA CYS A 161 -28.99 -30.04 37.14
C CYS A 161 -29.93 -29.83 38.33
N LEU A 162 -29.38 -29.38 39.44
CA LEU A 162 -30.17 -29.03 40.60
C LEU A 162 -31.06 -27.83 40.22
N PRO A 163 -32.40 -27.90 40.38
CA PRO A 163 -33.28 -26.77 40.17
C PRO A 163 -32.80 -25.53 40.94
N PRO A 164 -32.98 -24.32 40.40
CA PRO A 164 -32.44 -23.09 41.00
C PRO A 164 -32.88 -22.90 42.46
N GLU A 165 -34.12 -23.27 42.79
CA GLU A 165 -34.66 -23.21 44.16
C GLU A 165 -33.85 -24.07 45.16
N LEU A 166 -33.48 -25.29 44.75
CA LEU A 166 -32.69 -26.19 45.57
C LEU A 166 -31.22 -25.76 45.64
N ARG A 167 -30.73 -25.07 44.60
CA ARG A 167 -29.38 -24.50 44.57
C ARG A 167 -29.23 -23.35 45.57
N GLU A 168 -30.20 -22.43 45.61
CA GLU A 168 -30.22 -21.36 46.61
C GLU A 168 -30.35 -21.91 48.04
N MET A 169 -31.08 -23.01 48.22
CA MET A 169 -31.18 -23.69 49.52
C MET A 169 -29.85 -24.34 49.97
N VAL A 170 -29.10 -24.92 49.05
CA VAL A 170 -27.74 -25.45 49.32
C VAL A 170 -26.78 -24.31 49.66
N GLU A 171 -26.80 -23.25 48.85
CA GLU A 171 -25.91 -22.09 49.02
C GLU A 171 -26.20 -21.32 50.32
N SER A 172 -27.47 -21.21 50.72
CA SER A 172 -27.88 -20.55 51.97
C SER A 172 -27.72 -21.41 53.23
N SER A 173 -27.80 -22.74 53.11
CA SER A 173 -27.63 -23.65 54.24
C SER A 173 -26.16 -23.92 54.61
N GLY A 174 -25.22 -23.54 53.74
CA GLY A 174 -23.77 -23.73 53.94
C GLY A 174 -23.33 -25.18 54.02
N LYS A 175 -24.21 -26.13 53.69
CA LYS A 175 -23.98 -27.57 53.72
C LYS A 175 -23.87 -28.10 52.31
N SER A 176 -23.14 -29.20 52.14
CA SER A 176 -23.08 -29.88 50.85
C SER A 176 -24.41 -30.55 50.51
N LEU A 177 -24.68 -30.74 49.21
CA LEU A 177 -25.87 -31.45 48.75
C LEU A 177 -25.98 -32.87 49.33
N GLU A 178 -24.84 -33.54 49.53
CA GLU A 178 -24.78 -34.88 50.13
C GLU A 178 -25.22 -34.90 51.59
N GLU A 179 -24.87 -33.88 52.37
CA GLU A 179 -25.30 -33.73 53.76
C GLU A 179 -26.81 -33.45 53.84
N LEU A 180 -27.33 -32.61 52.95
CA LEU A 180 -28.77 -32.34 52.87
C LEU A 180 -29.56 -33.59 52.48
N LEU A 181 -29.05 -34.38 51.53
CA LEU A 181 -29.67 -35.64 51.13
C LEU A 181 -29.67 -36.66 52.28
N LYS A 182 -28.58 -36.77 53.05
CA LYS A 182 -28.55 -37.62 54.26
C LYS A 182 -29.59 -37.18 55.29
N ILE A 183 -29.69 -35.88 55.57
CA ILE A 183 -30.68 -35.34 56.50
C ILE A 183 -32.12 -35.59 56.03
N ALA A 184 -32.36 -35.54 54.72
CA ALA A 184 -33.68 -35.79 54.14
C ALA A 184 -34.05 -37.29 54.08
N LEU A 185 -33.06 -38.18 53.98
CA LEU A 185 -33.23 -39.63 54.01
C LEU A 185 -33.36 -40.22 55.42
N GLU A 186 -32.90 -39.51 56.44
CA GLU A 186 -33.02 -39.90 57.87
C GLU A 186 -34.31 -39.40 58.54
N LYS A 187 -35.23 -38.78 57.77
CA LYS A 187 -36.60 -38.41 58.20
C LYS A 187 -37.64 -39.34 57.58
#